data_AF-A0AAD2CK96-F1
#
_entry.id   AF-A0AAD2CK96-F1
#
_cell.length_a   1.000
_cell.length_b   1.000
_cell.length_c   1.000
_cell.angle_alpha   90.00
_cell.angle_beta   90.00
_cell.angle_gamma   90.00
#
_symmetry.space_group_name_H-M   'P 1'
#
loop_
_entity.id
_entity.type
_entity.pdbx_description
1 polymer ?
#
loop_
_entity_poly.entity_id
_entity_poly.type
_entity_poly.pdbx_seq_one_letter_code
_entity_poly.pdbx_strand_id
1 'polypeptide(L)'
;MEWDDLCWNPHQESVQRGEISGSEAGRLAGFRDGKALGQVKGFELGMEIGFIRGFLEALEQDNFATVVKNERIQRSIDQLHKVLEEELVGPDAIFQENHNQLSAKEAKEALPPHQSDDADSPPPPPSDDEDKSKVDVESKLQRIRARFKVLIVQLKLPKSSLKDYMDEAAKSSSISNDQEPAFEGEW
;
A
#
# COMPACT_ATOMS: atom_id res chain seq x y z
N MET A 1 -42.36 -8.47 -37.75
CA MET A 1 -41.26 -9.44 -37.76
C MET A 1 -40.31 -8.94 -38.83
N GLU A 2 -39.33 -8.16 -38.42
CA GLU A 2 -38.30 -7.60 -39.30
C GLU A 2 -37.39 -8.74 -39.77
N TRP A 3 -36.94 -8.69 -41.01
CA TRP A 3 -36.05 -9.73 -41.56
C TRP A 3 -34.71 -9.82 -40.80
N ASP A 4 -34.34 -8.75 -40.11
CA ASP A 4 -33.14 -8.68 -39.27
C ASP A 4 -33.24 -9.58 -38.01
N ASP A 5 -34.45 -9.86 -37.50
CA ASP A 5 -34.65 -10.81 -36.40
C ASP A 5 -34.48 -12.28 -36.84
N LEU A 6 -34.54 -12.57 -38.14
CA LEU A 6 -34.44 -13.92 -38.70
C LEU A 6 -33.01 -14.28 -39.11
N CYS A 7 -32.18 -13.28 -39.39
CA CYS A 7 -30.80 -13.45 -39.82
C CYS A 7 -29.86 -13.61 -38.61
N TRP A 8 -29.83 -14.83 -38.06
CA TRP A 8 -28.87 -15.22 -37.03
C TRP A 8 -27.42 -14.97 -37.48
N ASN A 9 -26.71 -14.06 -36.79
CA ASN A 9 -25.31 -13.76 -37.07
C ASN A 9 -24.38 -14.41 -36.01
N PRO A 10 -23.80 -15.58 -36.29
CA PRO A 10 -22.94 -16.30 -35.33
C PRO A 10 -21.64 -15.53 -34.99
N HIS A 11 -21.23 -14.57 -35.83
CA HIS A 11 -20.09 -13.71 -35.54
C HIS A 11 -20.39 -12.74 -34.39
N GLN A 12 -21.60 -12.16 -34.36
CA GLN A 12 -22.00 -11.22 -33.32
C GLN A 12 -22.06 -11.89 -31.94
N GLU A 13 -22.59 -13.11 -31.86
CA GLU A 13 -22.56 -13.88 -30.62
C GLU A 13 -21.14 -14.20 -30.14
N SER A 14 -20.26 -14.55 -31.07
CA SER A 14 -18.87 -14.89 -30.74
C SER A 14 -18.12 -13.67 -30.21
N VAL A 15 -18.37 -12.49 -30.78
CA VAL A 15 -17.83 -11.21 -30.30
C VAL A 15 -18.39 -10.90 -28.91
N GLN A 16 -19.71 -10.91 -28.72
CA GLN A 16 -20.33 -10.64 -27.42
C GLN A 16 -19.84 -11.61 -26.33
N ARG A 17 -19.72 -12.91 -26.65
CA ARG A 17 -19.18 -13.91 -25.73
C ARG A 17 -17.71 -13.64 -25.39
N GLY A 18 -16.92 -13.24 -26.37
CA GLY A 18 -15.52 -12.84 -26.18
C GLY A 18 -15.40 -11.61 -25.29
N GLU A 19 -16.24 -10.60 -25.48
CA GLU A 19 -16.27 -9.39 -24.65
C GLU A 19 -16.66 -9.70 -23.20
N ILE A 20 -17.71 -10.49 -22.99
CA ILE A 20 -18.14 -10.89 -21.64
C ILE A 20 -17.04 -11.70 -20.95
N SER A 21 -16.51 -12.73 -21.63
CA SER A 21 -15.47 -13.59 -21.07
C SER A 21 -14.18 -12.82 -20.79
N GLY A 22 -13.77 -11.92 -21.70
CA GLY A 22 -12.61 -11.07 -21.55
C GLY A 22 -12.76 -10.08 -20.40
N SER A 23 -13.93 -9.46 -20.27
CA SER A 23 -14.26 -8.55 -19.17
C SER A 23 -14.24 -9.25 -17.81
N GLU A 24 -14.87 -10.43 -17.71
CA GLU A 24 -14.85 -11.22 -16.48
C GLU A 24 -13.44 -11.69 -16.09
N ALA A 25 -12.68 -12.19 -17.07
CA ALA A 25 -11.30 -12.63 -16.86
C ALA A 25 -10.41 -11.45 -16.42
N GLY A 26 -10.54 -10.29 -17.09
CA GLY A 26 -9.80 -9.08 -16.76
C GLY A 26 -10.13 -8.58 -15.35
N ARG A 27 -11.41 -8.55 -14.97
CA ARG A 27 -11.85 -8.14 -13.63
C ARG A 27 -11.28 -9.07 -12.55
N LEU A 28 -11.36 -10.38 -12.79
CA LEU A 28 -10.89 -11.38 -11.81
C LEU A 28 -9.37 -11.37 -11.67
N ALA A 29 -8.63 -11.21 -12.77
CA ALA A 29 -7.19 -11.03 -12.75
C ALA A 29 -6.81 -9.75 -11.98
N GLY A 30 -7.42 -8.61 -12.34
CA GLY A 30 -7.17 -7.34 -11.66
C GLY A 30 -7.43 -7.38 -10.16
N PHE A 31 -8.51 -8.05 -9.72
CA PHE A 31 -8.80 -8.23 -8.29
C PHE A 31 -7.73 -9.06 -7.58
N ARG A 32 -7.29 -10.17 -8.19
CA ARG A 32 -6.26 -11.05 -7.60
C ARG A 32 -4.92 -10.34 -7.49
N ASP A 33 -4.50 -9.70 -8.58
CA ASP A 33 -3.21 -9.00 -8.64
C ASP A 33 -3.21 -7.78 -7.72
N GLY A 34 -4.29 -7.01 -7.72
CA GLY A 34 -4.47 -5.88 -6.81
C GLY A 34 -4.42 -6.30 -5.34
N LYS A 35 -5.08 -7.41 -4.99
CA LYS A 35 -5.04 -7.95 -3.62
C LYS A 35 -3.63 -8.41 -3.23
N ALA A 36 -2.94 -9.16 -4.09
CA ALA A 36 -1.58 -9.63 -3.82
C ALA A 36 -0.61 -8.46 -3.67
N LEU A 37 -0.66 -7.48 -4.58
CA LEU A 37 0.17 -6.28 -4.52
C LEU A 37 -0.11 -5.47 -3.24
N GLY A 38 -1.38 -5.29 -2.89
CA GLY A 38 -1.78 -4.58 -1.67
C GLY A 38 -1.27 -5.25 -0.40
N GLN A 39 -1.27 -6.59 -0.33
CA GLN A 39 -0.71 -7.34 0.80
C GLN A 39 0.80 -7.14 0.92
N VAL A 40 1.55 -7.29 -0.17
CA VAL A 40 3.01 -7.13 -0.17
C VAL A 40 3.37 -5.70 0.23
N LYS A 41 2.74 -4.69 -0.39
CA LYS A 41 3.00 -3.29 -0.10
C LYS A 41 2.60 -2.91 1.32
N GLY A 42 1.44 -3.38 1.79
CA GLY A 42 1.00 -3.16 3.16
C GLY A 42 1.99 -3.70 4.19
N PHE A 43 2.54 -4.89 3.94
CA PHE A 43 3.56 -5.49 4.81
C PHE A 43 4.88 -4.70 4.79
N GLU A 44 5.40 -4.34 3.61
CA GLU A 44 6.61 -3.52 3.46
C GLU A 44 6.49 -2.19 4.24
N LEU A 45 5.36 -1.50 4.09
CA LEU A 45 5.08 -0.24 4.77
C LEU A 45 4.94 -0.42 6.29
N GLY A 46 4.24 -1.46 6.71
CA GLY A 46 4.07 -1.79 8.13
C GLY A 46 5.39 -2.10 8.83
N MET A 47 6.28 -2.87 8.19
CA MET A 47 7.62 -3.13 8.71
C MET A 47 8.45 -1.86 8.85
N GLU A 48 8.39 -0.97 7.86
CA GLU A 48 9.14 0.29 7.90
C GLU A 48 8.69 1.20 9.05
N ILE A 49 7.38 1.39 9.19
CA ILE A 49 6.82 2.19 10.28
C ILE A 49 7.14 1.55 11.64
N GLY A 50 6.97 0.23 11.75
CA GLY A 50 7.28 -0.52 12.96
C GLY A 50 8.75 -0.41 13.37
N PHE A 51 9.67 -0.50 12.41
CA PHE A 51 11.10 -0.30 12.64
C PHE A 51 11.42 1.09 13.17
N ILE A 52 10.84 2.13 12.56
CA ILE A 52 11.08 3.52 13.00
C ILE A 52 10.54 3.73 14.42
N ARG A 53 9.35 3.20 14.73
CA ARG A 53 8.77 3.25 16.08
C ARG A 53 9.66 2.54 17.10
N GLY A 54 10.07 1.30 16.82
CA GLY A 54 10.96 0.54 17.70
C GLY A 54 12.32 1.22 17.90
N PHE A 55 12.85 1.88 16.86
CA PHE A 55 14.07 2.66 16.99
C PHE A 55 13.91 3.86 17.95
N LEU A 56 12.77 4.57 17.88
CA LEU A 56 12.49 5.67 18.79
C LEU A 56 12.31 5.18 20.23
N GLU A 57 11.55 4.11 20.44
CA GLU A 57 11.38 3.48 21.76
C GLU A 57 12.72 3.04 22.35
N ALA A 58 13.60 2.44 21.55
CA ALA A 58 14.94 2.07 21.99
C ALA A 58 15.79 3.28 22.40
N LEU A 59 15.71 4.39 21.64
CA LEU A 59 16.39 5.64 22.00
C LEU A 59 15.90 6.23 23.33
N GLU A 60 14.60 6.09 23.63
CA GLU A 60 14.02 6.54 24.89
C GLU A 60 14.43 5.65 26.06
N GLN A 61 14.45 4.32 25.86
CA GLN A 61 14.79 3.34 26.91
C GLN A 61 16.27 3.35 27.29
N ASP A 62 17.18 3.47 26.31
CA ASP A 62 18.63 3.42 26.56
C ASP A 62 19.18 4.66 27.27
N ASN A 63 18.31 5.61 27.62
CA ASN A 63 18.64 6.77 28.44
C ASN A 63 19.92 7.44 27.91
N PHE A 64 19.97 7.63 26.58
CA PHE A 64 21.09 8.21 25.85
C PHE A 64 21.29 9.65 26.34
N ALA A 65 21.89 9.80 27.52
CA ALA A 65 21.95 11.02 28.31
C ALA A 65 22.80 12.11 27.64
N THR A 66 23.44 11.78 26.53
CA THR A 66 24.14 12.66 25.61
C THR A 66 23.27 13.17 24.45
N VAL A 67 22.24 12.41 24.03
CA VAL A 67 21.28 12.79 22.98
C VAL A 67 20.26 13.79 23.54
N VAL A 68 19.75 13.55 24.75
CA VAL A 68 18.80 14.44 25.45
C VAL A 68 19.41 15.82 25.74
N LYS A 69 20.74 15.93 25.84
CA LYS A 69 21.43 17.22 26.00
C LYS A 69 21.41 18.08 24.75
N ASN A 70 21.10 17.50 23.59
CA ASN A 70 21.03 18.22 22.33
C ASN A 70 19.56 18.50 21.97
N GLU A 71 19.09 19.70 22.31
CA GLU A 71 17.72 20.14 22.02
C GLU A 71 17.31 19.96 20.56
N ARG A 72 18.27 20.01 19.62
CA ARG A 72 17.99 19.82 18.20
C ARG A 72 17.55 18.38 17.89
N ILE A 73 18.18 17.40 18.54
CA ILE A 73 17.86 15.99 18.35
C ILE A 73 16.52 15.69 19.00
N GLN A 74 16.29 16.20 20.21
CA GLN A 74 15.01 16.04 20.90
C GLN A 74 13.85 16.60 20.06
N ARG A 75 13.98 17.82 19.54
CA ARG A 75 12.95 18.39 18.63
C ARG A 75 12.74 17.54 17.39
N SER A 76 13.79 16.89 16.88
CA SER A 76 13.67 16.01 15.70
C SER A 76 12.95 14.71 16.03
N ILE A 77 13.18 14.16 17.23
CA ILE A 77 12.46 13.00 17.78
C ILE A 77 10.99 13.36 18.00
N ASP A 78 10.69 14.44 18.70
CA ASP A 78 9.32 14.88 18.99
C ASP A 78 8.52 15.13 17.72
N GLN A 79 9.14 15.74 16.71
CA GLN A 79 8.50 15.96 15.41
C GLN A 79 8.26 14.65 14.65
N LEU A 80 9.15 13.66 14.79
CA LEU A 80 8.96 12.36 14.16
C LEU A 80 7.85 11.57 14.86
N HIS A 81 7.79 11.56 16.19
CA HIS A 81 6.67 11.02 16.96
C HIS A 81 5.34 11.65 16.56
N LYS A 82 5.29 12.98 16.48
CA LYS A 82 4.09 13.71 16.08
C LYS A 82 3.59 13.26 14.71
N VAL A 83 4.48 13.17 13.73
CA VAL A 83 4.11 12.71 12.38
C VAL A 83 3.67 11.24 12.38
N LEU A 84 4.32 10.38 13.16
CA LEU A 84 3.97 8.97 13.26
C LEU A 84 2.61 8.73 13.94
N GLU A 85 2.24 9.52 14.94
CA GLU A 85 0.96 9.36 15.67
C GLU A 85 -0.20 10.14 15.03
N GLU A 86 0.04 11.35 14.52
CA GLU A 86 -1.02 12.20 13.98
C GLU A 86 -1.30 11.94 12.49
N GLU A 87 -0.28 11.59 11.68
CA GLU A 87 -0.47 11.46 10.22
C GLU A 87 -0.81 10.03 9.78
N LEU A 88 -0.36 9.01 10.52
CA LEU A 88 -0.73 7.61 10.30
C LEU A 88 -1.98 7.29 11.10
N VAL A 89 -3.12 7.64 10.52
CA VAL A 89 -4.44 7.19 10.95
C VAL A 89 -4.40 5.65 11.07
N GLY A 90 -4.87 5.11 12.20
CA GLY A 90 -4.87 3.67 12.46
C GLY A 90 -5.55 2.89 11.32
N PRO A 91 -5.14 1.62 11.07
CA PRO A 91 -5.61 0.83 9.93
C PRO A 91 -7.15 0.83 9.83
N ASP A 92 -7.84 0.73 10.97
CA ASP A 92 -9.31 0.71 11.02
C ASP A 92 -9.97 1.98 10.47
N ALA A 93 -9.38 3.15 10.71
CA ALA A 93 -9.96 4.41 10.23
C ALA A 93 -9.69 4.65 8.73
N ILE A 94 -8.57 4.15 8.19
CA ILE A 94 -8.31 4.18 6.74
C ILE A 94 -9.27 3.24 5.99
N PHE A 95 -9.52 2.04 6.52
CA PHE A 95 -10.44 1.09 5.90
C PHE A 95 -11.90 1.53 6.00
N GLN A 96 -12.32 2.12 7.12
CA GLN A 96 -13.68 2.66 7.27
C GLN A 96 -13.95 3.84 6.33
N GLU A 97 -12.98 4.74 6.17
CA GLU A 97 -13.13 5.89 5.28
C GLU A 97 -13.26 5.46 3.81
N ASN A 98 -12.43 4.51 3.37
CA ASN A 98 -12.53 3.97 2.00
C ASN A 98 -13.80 3.16 1.76
N HIS A 99 -14.25 2.36 2.74
CA HIS A 99 -15.49 1.58 2.61
C HIS A 99 -16.72 2.49 2.53
N ASN A 100 -16.74 3.56 3.31
CA ASN A 100 -17.82 4.56 3.27
C ASN A 100 -17.83 5.32 1.93
N GLN A 101 -16.67 5.62 1.35
CA GLN A 101 -16.57 6.28 0.05
C GLN A 101 -16.99 5.37 -1.11
N LEU A 102 -16.60 4.09 -1.11
CA LEU A 102 -17.00 3.12 -2.12
C LEU A 102 -18.52 2.89 -2.09
N SER A 103 -19.09 2.72 -0.90
CA SER A 103 -20.55 2.59 -0.74
C SER A 103 -21.30 3.84 -1.21
N ALA A 104 -20.75 5.04 -1.01
CA ALA A 104 -21.35 6.29 -1.49
C ALA A 104 -21.23 6.48 -3.02
N LYS A 105 -20.17 5.97 -3.65
CA LYS A 105 -20.02 5.95 -5.11
C LYS A 105 -20.94 4.92 -5.77
N GLU A 106 -21.01 3.71 -5.23
CA GLU A 106 -21.94 2.67 -5.69
C GLU A 106 -23.41 3.11 -5.58
N ALA A 107 -23.77 3.84 -4.53
CA ALA A 107 -25.11 4.40 -4.38
C ALA A 107 -25.44 5.53 -5.40
N LYS A 108 -24.43 6.22 -5.95
CA LYS A 108 -24.61 7.23 -7.00
C LYS A 108 -24.65 6.62 -8.40
N GLU A 109 -23.98 5.49 -8.60
CA GLU A 109 -23.92 4.78 -9.89
C GLU A 109 -25.10 3.81 -10.09
N ALA A 110 -25.84 3.48 -9.02
CA ALA A 110 -27.04 2.64 -9.06
C ALA A 110 -28.33 3.34 -9.56
N LEU A 111 -28.25 4.50 -10.21
CA LEU A 111 -29.39 5.07 -10.94
C LEU A 111 -29.59 4.29 -12.25
N PRO A 112 -30.84 3.92 -12.59
CA PRO A 112 -31.11 3.01 -13.71
C PRO A 112 -30.66 3.61 -15.05
N PRO A 113 -30.27 2.78 -16.03
CA PRO A 113 -29.94 3.26 -17.36
C PRO A 113 -31.16 3.96 -17.95
N HIS A 114 -31.04 5.26 -18.18
CA HIS A 114 -31.96 5.99 -19.02
C HIS A 114 -31.89 5.38 -20.43
N GLN A 115 -32.96 4.69 -20.83
CA GLN A 115 -33.28 4.50 -22.23
C GLN A 115 -33.47 5.89 -22.84
N SER A 116 -32.55 6.29 -23.70
CA SER A 116 -32.82 7.29 -24.72
C SER A 116 -32.03 6.87 -25.96
N ASP A 117 -32.76 6.30 -26.92
CA ASP A 117 -32.43 6.37 -28.32
C ASP A 117 -32.23 7.84 -28.69
N ASP A 118 -30.98 8.27 -28.91
CA ASP A 118 -30.65 9.39 -29.80
C ASP A 118 -29.13 9.47 -29.99
N ALA A 119 -28.69 9.01 -31.16
CA ALA A 119 -27.32 9.05 -31.62
C ALA A 119 -26.99 10.47 -32.15
N ASP A 120 -26.55 11.41 -31.29
CA ASP A 120 -25.62 12.50 -31.71
C ASP A 120 -25.07 13.41 -30.58
N SER A 121 -24.97 12.95 -29.33
CA SER A 121 -24.37 13.80 -28.28
C SER A 121 -22.84 13.60 -28.18
N PRO A 122 -22.03 14.68 -28.27
CA PRO A 122 -20.58 14.58 -28.09
C PRO A 122 -20.25 14.09 -26.68
N PRO A 123 -19.14 13.35 -26.52
CA PRO A 123 -18.79 12.75 -25.23
C PRO A 123 -18.66 13.84 -24.15
N PRO A 124 -19.19 13.60 -22.94
CA PRO A 124 -19.00 14.54 -21.84
C PRO A 124 -17.49 14.74 -21.59
N PRO A 125 -17.05 15.97 -21.31
CA PRO A 125 -15.65 16.23 -21.03
C PRO A 125 -15.21 15.42 -19.80
N PRO A 126 -13.96 14.91 -19.76
CA PRO A 126 -13.45 14.19 -18.61
C PRO A 126 -13.53 15.11 -17.38
N SER A 127 -14.34 14.70 -16.40
CA SER A 127 -14.41 15.38 -15.11
C SER A 127 -13.12 15.10 -14.33
N ASP A 128 -12.16 16.02 -14.41
CA ASP A 128 -10.85 16.03 -13.72
C ASP A 128 -10.96 16.20 -12.17
N ASP A 129 -12.08 15.84 -11.54
CA ASP A 129 -12.31 16.06 -10.10
C ASP A 129 -12.04 14.83 -9.21
N GLU A 130 -11.40 13.78 -9.72
CA GLU A 130 -11.12 12.53 -8.98
C GLU A 130 -9.91 12.58 -8.02
N ASP A 131 -9.10 13.64 -8.01
CA ASP A 131 -7.76 13.59 -7.37
C ASP A 131 -7.61 14.22 -5.98
N LYS A 132 -8.68 14.72 -5.35
CA LYS A 132 -8.56 15.55 -4.13
C LYS A 132 -8.63 14.83 -2.78
N SER A 133 -8.99 13.54 -2.71
CA SER A 133 -9.19 12.87 -1.41
C SER A 133 -8.46 11.53 -1.22
N LYS A 134 -7.59 11.12 -2.16
CA LYS A 134 -6.66 10.04 -1.88
C LYS A 134 -5.74 10.52 -0.76
N VAL A 135 -5.94 10.00 0.44
CA VAL A 135 -5.00 10.16 1.54
C VAL A 135 -3.63 9.82 0.98
N ASP A 136 -2.77 10.82 0.83
CA ASP A 136 -1.47 10.67 0.21
C ASP A 136 -0.52 10.00 1.21
N VAL A 137 -0.77 8.71 1.44
CA VAL A 137 -0.01 7.84 2.31
C VAL A 137 1.45 7.83 1.87
N GLU A 138 1.70 7.93 0.56
CA GLU A 138 3.05 7.97 0.02
C GLU A 138 3.78 9.25 0.42
N SER A 139 3.19 10.43 0.24
CA SER A 139 3.83 11.68 0.70
C SER A 139 4.01 11.73 2.22
N LYS A 140 3.05 11.20 2.98
CA LYS A 140 3.18 11.07 4.45
C LYS A 140 4.35 10.18 4.82
N LEU A 141 4.48 9.02 4.18
CA LEU A 141 5.59 8.10 4.41
C LEU A 141 6.93 8.69 3.97
N GLN A 142 6.97 9.38 2.82
CA GLN A 142 8.17 10.08 2.37
C GLN A 142 8.61 11.16 3.38
N ARG A 143 7.65 11.88 3.99
CA ARG A 143 7.92 12.82 5.08
C ARG A 143 8.50 12.13 6.31
N ILE A 144 7.95 10.98 6.71
CA ILE A 144 8.48 10.14 7.80
C ILE A 144 9.93 9.73 7.49
N ARG A 145 10.16 9.15 6.30
CA ARG A 145 11.49 8.72 5.82
C ARG A 145 12.50 9.85 5.84
N ALA A 146 12.12 11.03 5.33
CA ALA A 146 13.00 12.18 5.29
C ALA A 146 13.39 12.64 6.71
N ARG A 147 12.42 12.72 7.62
CA ARG A 147 12.66 13.10 9.03
C ARG A 147 13.50 12.06 9.76
N PHE A 148 13.24 10.78 9.55
CA PHE A 148 14.03 9.70 10.11
C PHE A 148 15.48 9.75 9.63
N LYS A 149 15.72 9.95 8.33
CA LYS A 149 17.07 10.14 7.79
C LYS A 149 17.80 11.32 8.43
N VAL A 150 17.11 12.45 8.62
CA VAL A 150 17.69 13.61 9.31
C VAL A 150 18.07 13.26 10.75
N LEU A 151 17.23 12.51 11.46
CA LEU A 151 17.53 12.05 12.82
C LEU A 151 18.77 11.14 12.85
N ILE A 152 18.86 10.17 11.96
CA ILE A 152 20.02 9.26 11.86
C ILE A 152 21.31 10.03 11.60
N VAL A 153 21.29 11.01 10.70
CA VAL A 153 22.44 11.87 10.40
C VAL A 153 22.85 12.68 11.64
N GLN A 154 21.88 13.23 12.38
CA GLN A 154 22.16 13.99 13.61
C GLN A 154 22.75 13.12 14.73
N LEU A 155 22.32 11.86 14.83
CA LEU A 155 22.84 10.88 15.76
C LEU A 155 24.23 10.34 15.37
N LYS A 156 24.73 10.70 14.17
CA LYS A 156 25.99 10.21 13.61
C LYS A 156 26.06 8.68 13.59
N LEU A 157 24.94 8.01 13.32
CA LEU A 157 24.88 6.57 13.15
C LEU A 157 25.06 6.26 11.65
N PRO A 158 26.25 5.84 11.20
CA PRO A 158 26.41 5.36 9.84
C PRO A 158 25.71 4.00 9.73
N LYS A 159 24.75 3.88 8.80
CA LYS A 159 24.10 2.61 8.35
C LYS A 159 22.92 2.06 9.19
N SER A 160 22.16 2.90 9.88
CA SER A 160 20.89 2.47 10.49
C SER A 160 19.70 2.59 9.52
N SER A 161 19.78 1.91 8.37
CA SER A 161 18.61 1.74 7.49
C SER A 161 17.96 0.38 7.75
N LEU A 162 16.63 0.30 7.66
CA LEU A 162 15.91 -0.97 7.77
C LEU A 162 16.48 -2.03 6.82
N LYS A 163 16.85 -1.63 5.60
CA LYS A 163 17.43 -2.52 4.61
C LYS A 163 18.74 -3.14 5.10
N ASP A 164 19.62 -2.36 5.70
CA ASP A 164 20.89 -2.87 6.22
C ASP A 164 20.66 -3.91 7.33
N TYR A 165 19.70 -3.64 8.24
CA TYR A 165 19.31 -4.59 9.29
C TYR A 165 18.66 -5.86 8.73
N MET A 166 17.82 -5.75 7.70
CA MET A 166 17.21 -6.90 7.05
C MET A 166 18.24 -7.74 6.30
N ASP A 167 19.18 -7.10 5.59
CA ASP A 167 20.25 -7.79 4.87
C ASP A 167 21.22 -8.48 5.85
N GLU A 168 21.48 -7.87 7.02
CA GLU A 168 22.27 -8.48 8.09
C GLU A 168 21.55 -9.65 8.76
N ALA A 169 20.26 -9.53 9.04
CA ALA A 169 19.42 -10.62 9.57
C ALA A 169 19.25 -11.79 8.58
N ALA A 170 19.19 -11.51 7.28
CA ALA A 170 19.16 -12.53 6.25
C ALA A 170 20.50 -13.28 6.14
N LYS A 171 21.62 -12.60 6.36
CA LYS A 171 22.95 -13.22 6.41
C LYS A 171 23.16 -14.05 7.69
N SER A 172 22.66 -13.59 8.83
CA SER A 172 22.81 -14.34 10.08
C SER A 172 21.96 -15.62 10.12
N SER A 173 20.77 -15.60 9.51
CA SER A 173 19.90 -16.79 9.42
C SER A 173 20.40 -17.87 8.45
N SER A 174 21.23 -17.51 7.47
CA SER A 174 21.85 -18.49 6.56
C SER A 174 23.08 -19.18 7.13
N ILE A 175 23.76 -18.57 8.12
CA ILE A 175 24.97 -19.14 8.75
C ILE A 175 24.63 -20.23 9.80
N SER A 176 23.42 -20.24 10.35
CA SER A 176 23.03 -21.18 11.41
C SER A 176 22.57 -22.56 10.91
N ASN A 177 22.46 -22.79 9.60
CA ASN A 177 21.95 -24.05 9.05
C ASN A 177 23.03 -25.08 8.68
N ASP A 178 24.31 -24.77 8.85
CA ASP A 178 25.44 -25.68 8.51
C ASP A 178 26.01 -26.44 9.74
N GLN A 179 25.31 -26.45 10.88
CA GLN A 179 25.66 -27.33 12.00
C GLN A 179 24.96 -28.69 11.85
N GLU A 180 25.46 -29.51 10.92
CA GLU A 180 25.22 -30.96 10.93
C GLU A 180 25.73 -31.52 12.28
N PRO A 181 24.89 -32.20 13.08
CA PRO A 181 25.41 -32.99 14.19
C PRO A 181 26.15 -34.19 13.59
N ALA A 182 27.48 -34.20 13.73
CA ALA A 182 28.30 -35.37 13.48
C ALA A 182 27.79 -36.53 14.34
N PHE A 183 27.05 -37.44 13.72
CA PHE A 183 26.61 -38.68 14.35
C PHE A 183 27.79 -39.65 14.34
N GLU A 184 28.70 -39.49 15.30
CA GLU A 184 29.68 -40.52 15.65
C GLU A 184 28.96 -41.64 16.39
N GLY A 185 28.37 -42.56 15.62
CA GLY A 185 27.91 -43.85 16.13
C GLY A 185 29.03 -44.87 16.03
N GLU A 186 29.82 -44.99 17.09
CA GLU A 186 30.44 -46.27 17.44
C GLU A 186 29.38 -47.19 18.08
N TRP A 187 29.63 -48.50 17.96
CA TRP A 187 28.85 -49.69 18.37
C TRP A 187 27.90 -50.29 17.31
#